data_AF-A0A1C6EM65-F1
#
_entry.id   AF-A0A1C6EM65-F1
#
_cell.length_a   1.000
_cell.length_b   1.000
_cell.length_c   1.000
_cell.angle_alpha   90.00
_cell.angle_beta   90.00
_cell.angle_gamma   90.00
#
_symmetry.space_group_name_H-M   'P 1'
#
loop_
_entity.id
_entity.type
_entity.pdbx_description
1 polymer ?
#
loop_
_entity_poly.entity_id
_entity_poly.type
_entity_poly.pdbx_seq_one_letter_code
_entity_poly.pdbx_strand_id
1 'polypeptide(L)'
;MVENSGRMILMKTKYIVERTYPYTLSAIVIFSMWHLKLIFINSENMNAALDGIITMCALIIGFLGAILPVILGMKNESKLVKYVFEKDEEKLFLKYIKATLLIGILTVMLTITLYFRQELVCLGNVNVLFYIWFYFVITFLFLTYRCTSNMLELLFTNDAELANPYFSNKQVENNLKKQELDEYYGKK
;
A
#
# COMPACT_ATOMS: atom_id res chain seq x y z
N MET A 1 -33.61 -7.60 -13.59
CA MET A 1 -32.28 -7.78 -14.22
C MET A 1 -31.36 -6.56 -14.10
N VAL A 2 -31.86 -5.33 -13.92
CA VAL A 2 -31.02 -4.12 -13.75
C VAL A 2 -30.40 -4.00 -12.34
N GLU A 3 -31.09 -4.48 -11.32
CA GLU A 3 -30.70 -4.33 -9.91
C GLU A 3 -29.49 -5.21 -9.48
N ASN A 4 -29.27 -6.33 -10.18
CA ASN A 4 -28.15 -7.24 -9.90
C ASN A 4 -26.82 -6.76 -10.51
N SER A 5 -26.90 -5.90 -11.54
CA SER A 5 -25.73 -5.28 -12.17
C SER A 5 -25.10 -4.20 -11.27
N GLY A 6 -25.93 -3.40 -10.59
CA GLY A 6 -25.46 -2.34 -9.68
C GLY A 6 -24.73 -2.86 -8.44
N ARG A 7 -25.18 -3.98 -7.85
CA ARG A 7 -24.54 -4.58 -6.65
C ARG A 7 -23.20 -5.24 -6.96
N MET A 8 -23.05 -5.87 -8.13
CA MET A 8 -21.79 -6.49 -8.58
C MET A 8 -20.71 -5.43 -8.84
N ILE A 9 -21.10 -4.28 -9.40
CA ILE A 9 -20.21 -3.12 -9.59
C ILE A 9 -19.78 -2.55 -8.22
N LEU A 10 -20.67 -2.44 -7.23
CA LEU A 10 -20.35 -1.91 -5.91
C LEU A 10 -19.33 -2.77 -5.13
N MET A 11 -19.44 -4.10 -5.17
CA MET A 11 -18.50 -4.99 -4.45
C MET A 11 -17.11 -5.05 -5.11
N LYS A 12 -17.04 -5.14 -6.45
CA LYS A 12 -15.77 -4.98 -7.18
C LYS A 12 -15.17 -3.59 -6.94
N THR A 13 -15.99 -2.55 -6.93
CA THR A 13 -15.56 -1.18 -6.65
C THR A 13 -15.02 -1.05 -5.24
N LYS A 14 -15.66 -1.60 -4.20
CA LYS A 14 -15.13 -1.53 -2.81
C LYS A 14 -13.75 -2.20 -2.68
N TYR A 15 -13.58 -3.37 -3.29
CA TYR A 15 -12.32 -4.13 -3.29
C TYR A 15 -11.21 -3.44 -4.09
N ILE A 16 -11.55 -2.85 -5.25
CA ILE A 16 -10.62 -2.08 -6.09
C ILE A 16 -10.29 -0.73 -5.44
N VAL A 17 -11.25 -0.11 -4.76
CA VAL A 17 -11.07 1.16 -4.03
C VAL A 17 -10.15 0.96 -2.85
N GLU A 18 -10.31 -0.09 -2.03
CA GLU A 18 -9.33 -0.41 -0.97
C GLU A 18 -7.93 -0.68 -1.54
N ARG A 19 -7.85 -1.29 -2.73
CA ARG A 19 -6.56 -1.62 -3.34
C ARG A 19 -5.86 -0.42 -3.99
N THR A 20 -6.62 0.54 -4.50
CA THR A 20 -6.12 1.72 -5.25
C THR A 20 -6.12 3.00 -4.40
N TYR A 21 -6.74 2.97 -3.22
CA TYR A 21 -6.80 4.08 -2.26
C TYR A 21 -5.48 4.82 -2.04
N PRO A 22 -4.32 4.16 -1.82
CA PRO A 22 -3.09 4.90 -1.61
C PRO A 22 -2.68 5.79 -2.80
N TYR A 23 -3.02 5.38 -4.03
CA TYR A 23 -2.71 6.13 -5.26
C TYR A 23 -3.77 7.20 -5.57
N THR A 24 -5.05 6.89 -5.33
CA THR A 24 -6.13 7.86 -5.55
C THR A 24 -6.14 8.95 -4.49
N LEU A 25 -5.86 8.61 -3.23
CA LEU A 25 -5.77 9.58 -2.14
C LEU A 25 -4.56 10.49 -2.32
N SER A 26 -3.40 9.94 -2.69
CA SER A 26 -2.23 10.78 -3.00
C SER A 26 -2.49 11.69 -4.20
N ALA A 27 -3.21 11.24 -5.22
CA ALA A 27 -3.63 12.11 -6.32
C ALA A 27 -4.55 13.26 -5.86
N ILE A 28 -5.50 13.01 -4.95
CA ILE A 28 -6.37 14.05 -4.37
C ILE A 28 -5.57 15.09 -3.57
N VAL A 29 -4.59 14.64 -2.77
CA VAL A 29 -3.71 15.54 -2.00
C VAL A 29 -2.93 16.45 -2.95
N ILE A 30 -2.38 15.90 -4.03
CA ILE A 30 -1.61 16.68 -5.01
C ILE A 30 -2.49 17.64 -5.80
N PHE A 31 -3.69 17.20 -6.19
CA PHE A 31 -4.67 18.06 -6.84
C PHE A 31 -5.05 19.26 -5.95
N SER A 32 -5.23 19.01 -4.65
CA SER A 32 -5.48 20.06 -3.66
C SER A 32 -4.30 21.03 -3.53
N MET A 33 -3.07 20.52 -3.49
CA MET A 33 -1.86 21.37 -3.47
C MET A 33 -1.71 22.21 -4.74
N TRP A 34 -2.04 21.64 -5.90
CA TRP A 34 -1.97 22.36 -7.17
C TRP A 34 -3.00 23.50 -7.22
N HIS A 35 -4.23 23.26 -6.74
CA HIS A 35 -5.25 24.30 -6.59
C HIS A 35 -4.83 25.42 -5.64
N LEU A 36 -4.14 25.08 -4.55
CA LEU A 36 -3.61 26.04 -3.57
C LEU A 36 -2.28 26.68 -4.02
N LYS A 37 -1.72 26.29 -5.18
CA LYS A 37 -0.43 26.74 -5.71
C LYS A 37 0.73 26.62 -4.71
N LEU A 38 0.71 25.56 -3.88
CA LEU A 38 1.74 25.32 -2.88
C LEU A 38 3.01 24.79 -3.54
N ILE A 39 4.04 25.65 -3.67
CA ILE A 39 5.34 25.31 -4.22
C ILE A 39 6.42 25.74 -3.22
N PHE A 40 7.12 24.76 -2.65
CA PHE A 40 8.18 25.00 -1.65
C PHE A 40 9.59 24.72 -2.19
N ILE A 41 9.71 24.56 -3.50
CA ILE A 41 10.94 24.10 -4.15
C ILE A 41 12.15 25.02 -3.95
N ASN A 42 11.91 26.33 -3.82
CA ASN A 42 12.94 27.33 -3.59
C ASN A 42 13.05 27.73 -2.11
N SER A 43 12.39 27.01 -1.20
CA SER A 43 12.50 27.28 0.23
C SER A 43 13.90 26.91 0.75
N GLU A 44 14.40 27.67 1.72
CA GLU A 44 15.66 27.38 2.40
C GLU A 44 15.63 26.02 3.11
N ASN A 45 14.44 25.60 3.58
CA ASN A 45 14.21 24.33 4.27
C ASN A 45 14.09 23.13 3.33
N MET A 46 14.16 23.33 2.00
CA MET A 46 13.96 22.24 1.04
C MET A 46 14.99 21.12 1.20
N ASN A 47 16.28 21.45 1.40
CA ASN A 47 17.32 20.43 1.56
C ASN A 47 17.09 19.60 2.83
N ALA A 48 16.75 20.25 3.95
CA ALA A 48 16.41 19.57 5.20
C ALA A 48 15.18 18.65 5.04
N ALA A 49 14.18 19.07 4.25
CA ALA A 49 13.04 18.22 3.92
C ALA A 49 13.43 17.01 3.08
N LEU A 50 14.28 17.19 2.05
CA LEU A 50 14.80 16.09 1.23
C LEU A 50 15.58 15.07 2.09
N ASP A 51 16.47 15.54 2.98
CA ASP A 51 17.24 14.69 3.88
C ASP A 51 16.33 13.92 4.85
N GLY A 52 15.30 14.59 5.39
CA GLY A 52 14.30 13.98 6.25
C GLY A 52 13.53 12.86 5.53
N ILE A 53 13.15 13.08 4.27
CA ILE A 53 12.48 12.07 3.45
C ILE A 53 13.41 10.90 3.10
N ILE A 54 14.67 11.14 2.73
CA ILE A 54 15.66 10.08 2.48
C ILE A 54 15.81 9.21 3.73
N THR A 55 15.98 9.84 4.90
CA THR A 55 16.13 9.15 6.18
C THR A 55 14.89 8.32 6.51
N MET A 56 13.71 8.89 6.35
CA MET A 56 12.45 8.20 6.59
C MET A 56 12.28 6.98 5.67
N CYS A 57 12.55 7.14 4.35
CA CYS A 57 12.50 6.05 3.39
C CYS A 57 13.48 4.93 3.76
N ALA A 58 14.72 5.29 4.12
CA ALA A 58 15.74 4.31 4.52
C ALA A 58 15.32 3.50 5.75
N LEU A 59 14.75 4.15 6.77
CA LEU A 59 14.24 3.47 7.97
C LEU A 59 13.11 2.49 7.66
N ILE A 60 12.11 2.92 6.87
CA ILE A 60 10.98 2.06 6.50
C ILE A 60 11.43 0.89 5.62
N ILE A 61 12.27 1.15 4.63
CA ILE A 61 12.82 0.11 3.75
C ILE A 61 13.65 -0.89 4.57
N GLY A 62 14.49 -0.41 5.49
CA GLY A 62 15.28 -1.25 6.39
C GLY A 62 14.40 -2.12 7.28
N PHE A 63 13.35 -1.55 7.87
CA PHE A 63 12.38 -2.28 8.67
C PHE A 63 11.66 -3.37 7.86
N LEU A 64 11.13 -3.03 6.69
CA LEU A 64 10.47 -3.99 5.79
C LEU A 64 11.45 -5.07 5.28
N GLY A 65 12.72 -4.72 5.08
CA GLY A 65 13.77 -5.67 4.74
C GLY A 65 14.06 -6.67 5.86
N ALA A 66 14.09 -6.20 7.11
CA ALA A 66 14.34 -7.03 8.28
C ALA A 66 13.15 -7.95 8.63
N ILE A 67 11.91 -7.50 8.39
CA ILE A 67 10.73 -8.29 8.75
C ILE A 67 10.43 -9.43 7.78
N LEU A 68 10.81 -9.27 6.50
CA LEU A 68 10.55 -10.26 5.47
C LEU A 68 11.09 -11.67 5.83
N PRO A 69 12.35 -11.85 6.26
CA PRO A 69 12.85 -13.16 6.69
C PRO A 69 12.17 -13.68 7.96
N VAL A 70 11.76 -12.80 8.89
CA VAL A 70 11.04 -13.20 10.11
C VAL A 70 9.70 -13.85 9.75
N ILE A 71 8.94 -13.23 8.86
CA ILE A 71 7.64 -13.76 8.40
C ILE A 71 7.82 -15.07 7.63
N LEU A 72 8.86 -15.17 6.81
CA LEU A 72 9.19 -16.42 6.11
C LEU A 72 9.58 -17.55 7.08
N GLY A 73 10.28 -17.24 8.17
CA GLY A 73 10.60 -18.19 9.23
C GLY A 73 9.36 -18.68 9.97
N MET A 74 8.43 -17.78 10.28
CA MET A 74 7.17 -18.10 10.97
C MET A 74 6.19 -18.91 10.11
N LYS A 75 6.39 -18.98 8.78
CA LYS A 75 5.54 -19.77 7.87
C LYS A 75 5.40 -21.23 8.29
N ASN A 76 6.43 -21.81 8.90
CA ASN A 76 6.42 -23.21 9.32
C ASN A 76 5.91 -23.41 10.76
N GLU A 77 5.81 -22.35 11.57
CA GLU A 77 5.42 -22.43 12.99
C GLU A 77 4.00 -21.95 13.25
N SER A 78 3.51 -20.93 12.52
CA SER A 78 2.16 -20.38 12.72
C SER A 78 1.15 -21.00 11.75
N LYS A 79 0.05 -21.54 12.31
CA LYS A 79 -1.07 -22.07 11.52
C LYS A 79 -1.76 -20.97 10.70
N LEU A 80 -1.84 -19.75 11.23
CA LEU A 80 -2.39 -18.59 10.53
C LEU A 80 -1.50 -18.15 9.37
N VAL A 81 -0.19 -17.99 9.59
CA VAL A 81 0.74 -17.62 8.51
C VAL A 81 0.72 -18.70 7.43
N LYS A 82 0.75 -19.98 7.81
CA LYS A 82 0.62 -21.09 6.86
C LYS A 82 -0.72 -21.04 6.09
N TYR A 83 -1.83 -20.82 6.77
CA TYR A 83 -3.16 -20.70 6.17
C TYR A 83 -3.28 -19.51 5.21
N VAL A 84 -2.79 -18.34 5.59
CA VAL A 84 -2.77 -17.15 4.72
C VAL A 84 -1.89 -17.40 3.51
N PHE A 85 -0.69 -17.99 3.68
CA PHE A 85 0.19 -18.30 2.55
C PHE A 85 -0.33 -19.43 1.65
N GLU A 86 -1.11 -20.39 2.18
CA GLU A 86 -1.73 -21.47 1.39
C GLU A 86 -3.00 -21.01 0.65
N LYS A 87 -3.77 -20.09 1.24
CA LYS A 87 -4.94 -19.46 0.60
C LYS A 87 -4.60 -18.26 -0.29
N ASP A 88 -3.42 -17.67 -0.14
CA ASP A 88 -2.93 -16.56 -0.96
C ASP A 88 -2.24 -17.08 -2.23
N GLU A 89 -3.04 -17.60 -3.17
CA GLU A 89 -2.57 -18.12 -4.46
C GLU A 89 -1.74 -17.10 -5.27
N GLU A 90 -1.95 -15.79 -5.05
CA GLU A 90 -1.22 -14.72 -5.73
C GLU A 90 -0.02 -14.13 -4.94
N LYS A 91 0.27 -14.61 -3.73
CA LYS A 91 1.27 -14.00 -2.83
C LYS A 91 1.07 -12.49 -2.66
N LEU A 92 -0.18 -12.05 -2.46
CA LEU A 92 -0.61 -10.68 -2.25
C LEU A 92 0.22 -9.97 -1.16
N PHE A 93 0.53 -10.64 -0.05
CA PHE A 93 1.32 -10.03 1.02
C PHE A 93 2.74 -9.65 0.54
N LEU A 94 3.41 -10.58 -0.14
CA LEU A 94 4.73 -10.34 -0.73
C LEU A 94 4.66 -9.25 -1.80
N LYS A 95 3.56 -9.19 -2.57
CA LYS A 95 3.32 -8.16 -3.57
C LYS A 95 3.19 -6.77 -2.95
N TYR A 96 2.55 -6.63 -1.78
CA TYR A 96 2.47 -5.35 -1.07
C TYR A 96 3.82 -4.90 -0.52
N ILE A 97 4.61 -5.80 0.08
CA ILE A 97 5.98 -5.48 0.51
C ILE A 97 6.82 -5.05 -0.70
N LYS A 98 6.83 -5.84 -1.78
CA LYS A 98 7.59 -5.55 -3.00
C LYS A 98 7.19 -4.22 -3.62
N ALA A 99 5.88 -3.92 -3.68
CA ALA A 99 5.39 -2.64 -4.20
C ALA A 99 5.83 -1.46 -3.32
N THR A 100 5.75 -1.60 -1.99
CA THR A 100 6.16 -0.57 -1.04
C THR A 100 7.67 -0.29 -1.14
N LEU A 101 8.49 -1.34 -1.21
CA LEU A 101 9.93 -1.23 -1.42
C LEU A 101 10.26 -0.55 -2.76
N LEU A 102 9.60 -0.94 -3.85
CA LEU A 102 9.80 -0.34 -5.17
C LEU A 102 9.47 1.15 -5.18
N ILE A 103 8.31 1.53 -4.63
CA ILE A 103 7.90 2.94 -4.53
C ILE A 103 8.83 3.72 -3.60
N GLY A 104 9.30 3.12 -2.51
CA GLY A 104 10.30 3.73 -1.62
C GLY A 104 11.61 4.03 -2.33
N ILE A 105 12.15 3.07 -3.08
CA ILE A 105 13.38 3.26 -3.88
C ILE A 105 13.18 4.35 -4.93
N LEU A 106 12.05 4.34 -5.65
CA LEU A 106 11.73 5.39 -6.62
C LEU A 106 11.63 6.77 -5.95
N THR A 107 11.05 6.84 -4.76
CA THR A 107 10.95 8.08 -3.98
C THR A 107 12.34 8.59 -3.60
N VAL A 108 13.26 7.72 -3.16
CA VAL A 108 14.65 8.10 -2.87
C VAL A 108 15.35 8.63 -4.13
N MET A 109 15.22 7.95 -5.26
CA MET A 109 15.82 8.39 -6.53
C MET A 109 15.30 9.76 -6.97
N LEU A 110 14.00 10.01 -6.86
CA LEU A 110 13.41 11.33 -7.12
C LEU A 110 13.89 12.38 -6.12
N THR A 111 14.04 12.02 -4.84
CA THR A 111 14.52 12.93 -3.78
C THR A 111 15.97 13.36 -4.06
N ILE A 112 16.83 12.43 -4.47
CA ILE A 112 18.21 12.73 -4.90
C ILE A 112 18.19 13.62 -6.15
N THR A 113 17.28 13.37 -7.10
CA THR A 113 17.17 14.22 -8.30
C THR A 113 16.81 15.66 -7.93
N LEU A 114 15.89 15.87 -6.97
CA LEU A 114 15.56 17.21 -6.46
C LEU A 114 16.66 17.86 -5.62
N TYR A 115 17.64 17.10 -5.15
CA TYR A 115 18.81 17.66 -4.46
C TYR A 115 19.58 18.60 -5.39
N PHE A 116 19.72 18.20 -6.66
CA PHE A 116 20.40 18.97 -7.71
C PHE A 116 19.47 19.96 -8.45
N ARG A 117 18.30 20.29 -7.89
CA ARG A 117 17.27 21.12 -8.56
C ARG A 117 17.76 22.44 -9.15
N GLN A 118 18.78 23.07 -8.55
CA GLN A 118 19.33 24.35 -9.02
C GLN A 118 20.19 24.19 -10.28
N GLU A 119 20.77 23.00 -10.48
CA GLU A 119 21.61 22.66 -11.63
C GLU A 119 20.80 22.06 -12.79
N LEU A 120 19.54 21.68 -12.54
CA LEU A 120 18.61 21.11 -13.52
C LEU A 120 18.01 22.17 -14.47
N VAL A 121 18.85 23.03 -15.05
CA VAL A 121 18.46 24.07 -16.03
C VAL A 121 17.84 23.47 -17.29
N CYS A 122 18.15 22.22 -17.61
CA CYS A 122 17.63 21.49 -18.78
C CYS A 122 16.19 20.98 -18.59
N LEU A 123 15.75 20.74 -17.36
CA LEU A 123 14.35 20.40 -17.05
C LEU A 123 13.58 21.70 -16.84
N GLY A 124 13.13 22.31 -17.94
CA GLY A 124 12.50 23.65 -17.95
C GLY A 124 11.31 23.88 -17.00
N ASN A 125 10.84 22.86 -16.25
CA ASN A 125 9.78 23.04 -15.25
C ASN A 125 10.02 22.19 -13.98
N VAL A 126 11.03 22.57 -13.19
CA VAL A 126 11.38 21.94 -11.90
C VAL A 126 10.17 21.90 -10.92
N ASN A 127 9.22 22.82 -11.07
CA ASN A 127 7.95 22.81 -10.31
C ASN A 127 7.12 21.54 -10.57
N VAL A 128 7.07 21.05 -11.80
CA VAL A 128 6.37 19.80 -12.15
C VAL A 128 7.06 18.61 -11.48
N LEU A 129 8.39 18.61 -11.47
CA LEU A 129 9.18 17.58 -10.80
C LEU A 129 8.90 17.56 -9.28
N PHE A 130 8.71 18.72 -8.65
CA PHE A 130 8.31 18.81 -7.24
C PHE A 130 6.94 18.17 -6.98
N TYR A 131 5.93 18.44 -7.81
CA TYR A 131 4.61 17.79 -7.65
C TYR A 131 4.66 16.28 -7.85
N ILE A 132 5.44 15.81 -8.83
CA ILE A 132 5.66 14.36 -9.04
C ILE A 132 6.35 13.76 -7.82
N TRP A 133 7.43 14.36 -7.35
CA TRP A 133 8.12 13.87 -6.16
C TRP A 133 7.21 13.81 -4.93
N PHE A 134 6.46 14.89 -4.67
CA PHE A 134 5.55 14.93 -3.53
C PHE A 134 4.44 13.88 -3.64
N TYR A 135 3.96 13.59 -4.86
CA TYR A 135 3.03 12.49 -5.11
C TYR A 135 3.62 11.15 -4.67
N PHE A 136 4.88 10.89 -5.02
CA PHE A 136 5.58 9.66 -4.63
C PHE A 136 5.79 9.57 -3.12
N VAL A 137 6.15 10.68 -2.46
CA VAL A 137 6.27 10.74 -0.99
C VAL A 137 4.95 10.36 -0.32
N ILE A 138 3.85 11.02 -0.68
CA ILE A 138 2.53 10.74 -0.08
C ILE A 138 2.06 9.32 -0.39
N THR A 139 2.26 8.85 -1.63
CA THR A 139 1.95 7.48 -2.03
C THR A 139 2.75 6.47 -1.20
N PHE A 140 4.05 6.73 -0.99
CA PHE A 140 4.92 5.88 -0.17
C PHE A 140 4.44 5.80 1.29
N LEU A 141 3.98 6.91 1.87
CA LEU A 141 3.41 6.92 3.23
C LEU A 141 2.17 6.03 3.33
N PHE A 142 1.22 6.16 2.40
CA PHE A 142 0.01 5.33 2.43
C PHE A 142 0.30 3.85 2.16
N LEU A 143 1.23 3.54 1.25
CA LEU A 143 1.68 2.16 1.02
C LEU A 143 2.32 1.58 2.28
N THR A 144 3.18 2.35 2.94
CA THR A 144 3.84 1.94 4.19
C THR A 144 2.81 1.66 5.26
N TYR A 145 1.88 2.58 5.52
CA TYR A 145 0.84 2.39 6.52
C TYR A 145 0.04 1.10 6.27
N ARG A 146 -0.40 0.89 5.02
CA ARG A 146 -1.14 -0.32 4.63
C ARG A 146 -0.30 -1.59 4.81
N CYS A 147 0.95 -1.57 4.35
CA CYS A 147 1.86 -2.70 4.44
C CYS A 147 2.11 -3.08 5.90
N THR A 148 2.43 -2.09 6.75
CA THR A 148 2.69 -2.28 8.18
C THR A 148 1.44 -2.72 8.93
N SER A 149 0.26 -2.17 8.62
CA SER A 149 -1.00 -2.61 9.24
C SER A 149 -1.29 -4.09 8.96
N ASN A 150 -1.21 -4.51 7.70
CA ASN A 150 -1.42 -5.90 7.33
C ASN A 150 -0.38 -6.84 7.96
N MET A 151 0.86 -6.36 8.09
CA MET A 151 1.93 -7.11 8.72
C MET A 151 1.71 -7.27 10.23
N LEU A 152 1.30 -6.21 10.92
CA LEU A 152 0.96 -6.26 12.34
C LEU A 152 -0.23 -7.18 12.60
N GLU A 153 -1.28 -7.12 11.77
CA GLU A 153 -2.41 -8.04 11.87
C GLU A 153 -1.96 -9.49 11.74
N LEU A 154 -1.09 -9.81 10.78
CA LEU A 154 -0.55 -11.17 10.62
C LEU A 154 0.32 -11.63 11.80
N LEU A 155 1.09 -10.73 12.42
CA LEU A 155 1.98 -11.06 13.53
C LEU A 155 1.28 -11.15 14.89
N PHE A 156 0.24 -10.33 15.11
CA PHE A 156 -0.45 -10.20 16.39
C PHE A 156 -1.78 -10.94 16.47
N THR A 157 -2.29 -11.47 15.36
CA THR A 157 -3.47 -12.36 15.42
C THR A 157 -3.03 -13.71 16.01
N ASN A 158 -3.32 -13.90 17.29
CA ASN A 158 -3.01 -15.13 18.02
C ASN A 158 -3.84 -16.32 17.49
N ASP A 159 -3.22 -17.50 17.43
CA ASP A 159 -3.91 -18.78 17.17
C ASP A 159 -5.09 -19.04 18.14
N ALA A 160 -5.12 -18.34 19.29
CA ALA A 160 -6.20 -18.39 20.27
C ALA A 160 -7.53 -17.75 19.79
N GLU A 161 -7.48 -16.77 18.88
CA GLU A 161 -8.70 -16.16 18.32
C GLU A 161 -9.31 -17.02 17.20
N LEU A 162 -8.48 -17.81 16.51
CA LEU A 162 -8.88 -18.89 15.60
C LEU A 162 -9.49 -20.11 16.32
N ALA A 163 -9.20 -20.29 17.61
CA ALA A 163 -9.83 -21.31 18.45
C ALA A 163 -11.23 -20.89 18.96
N ASN A 164 -11.66 -19.64 18.72
CA ASN A 164 -12.99 -19.18 19.08
C ASN A 164 -13.99 -19.52 17.96
N PRO A 165 -15.00 -20.39 18.21
CA PRO A 165 -15.98 -20.81 17.20
C PRO A 165 -16.80 -19.63 16.62
N TYR A 166 -16.78 -18.45 17.24
CA TYR A 166 -17.38 -17.24 16.66
C TYR A 166 -16.62 -16.69 15.45
N PHE A 167 -15.28 -16.80 15.41
CA PHE A 167 -14.47 -16.34 14.28
C PHE A 167 -14.47 -17.35 13.13
N SER A 168 -14.42 -18.65 13.47
CA SER A 168 -14.61 -19.72 12.49
C SER A 168 -15.97 -19.59 11.81
N ASN A 169 -17.06 -19.37 12.57
CA ASN A 169 -18.38 -19.16 11.96
C ASN A 169 -18.45 -17.89 11.12
N LYS A 170 -17.86 -16.77 11.56
CA LYS A 170 -17.89 -15.52 10.77
C LYS A 170 -17.08 -15.61 9.48
N GLN A 171 -15.94 -16.31 9.48
CA GLN A 171 -15.15 -16.56 8.27
C GLN A 171 -15.75 -17.65 7.39
N VAL A 172 -16.28 -18.73 7.96
CA VAL A 172 -16.98 -19.81 7.25
C VAL A 172 -18.26 -19.26 6.62
N GLU A 173 -19.01 -18.41 7.31
CA GLU A 173 -20.19 -17.72 6.77
C GLU A 173 -19.81 -16.76 5.64
N ASN A 174 -18.69 -16.03 5.76
CA ASN A 174 -18.20 -15.17 4.68
C ASN A 174 -17.65 -15.95 3.48
N ASN A 175 -17.09 -17.15 3.71
CA ASN A 175 -16.58 -18.03 2.66
C ASN A 175 -17.70 -18.86 1.99
N LEU A 176 -18.73 -19.29 2.74
CA LEU A 176 -19.96 -19.89 2.22
C LEU A 176 -20.73 -18.88 1.38
N LYS A 177 -20.89 -17.64 1.85
CA LYS A 177 -21.49 -16.57 1.05
C LYS A 177 -20.71 -16.31 -0.24
N LYS A 178 -19.36 -16.37 -0.21
CA LYS A 178 -18.53 -16.25 -1.41
C LYS A 178 -18.65 -17.46 -2.34
N GLN A 179 -18.66 -18.69 -1.83
CA GLN A 179 -18.84 -19.89 -2.64
C GLN A 179 -20.24 -20.01 -3.24
N GLU A 180 -21.29 -19.64 -2.50
CA GLU A 180 -22.66 -19.56 -3.02
C GLU A 180 -22.80 -18.48 -4.10
N LEU A 181 -22.08 -17.36 -3.96
CA LEU A 181 -21.97 -16.35 -5.01
C LEU A 181 -21.23 -16.91 -6.24
N ASP A 182 -20.09 -17.57 -6.06
CA ASP A 182 -19.30 -18.13 -7.17
C ASP A 182 -20.02 -19.27 -7.91
N GLU A 183 -20.81 -20.10 -7.20
CA GLU A 183 -21.60 -21.18 -7.78
C GLU A 183 -22.86 -20.66 -8.50
N TYR A 184 -23.46 -19.56 -8.01
CA TYR A 184 -24.57 -18.88 -8.67
C TYR A 184 -24.14 -18.12 -9.95
N TYR A 185 -22.88 -17.67 -10.02
CA TYR A 185 -22.31 -17.02 -11.22
C TYR A 185 -21.55 -17.97 -12.15
N GLY A 186 -21.22 -19.19 -11.72
CA GLY A 186 -20.54 -20.22 -12.54
C GLY A 186 -21.47 -21.08 -13.40
N LYS A 187 -22.79 -21.01 -13.20
CA LYS A 187 -23.80 -21.62 -14.09
C LYS A 187 -24.48 -20.56 -14.96
N LYS A 188 -23.76 -19.99 -15.92
CA LYS A 188 -24.31 -19.49 -17.19
C LYS A 188 -23.21 -19.19 -18.21
#